data_AF-A0A2G9TFS8-F1
#
_entry.id   AF-A0A2G9TFS8-F1
#
_cell.length_a   1.000
_cell.length_b   1.000
_cell.length_c   1.000
_cell.angle_alpha   90.00
_cell.angle_beta   90.00
_cell.angle_gamma   90.00
#
_symmetry.space_group_name_H-M   'P 1'
#
loop_
_entity.id
_entity.type
_entity.pdbx_description
1 polymer ?
#
loop_
_entity_poly.entity_id
_entity_poly.type
_entity_poly.pdbx_seq_one_letter_code
_entity_poly.pdbx_strand_id
1 'polypeptide(L)'
;MLRPTIALLMANVCNAAAPKSVRLECGSDEVSVNQYKIGMISEMIHTASLVHDDVIDGADTRRGNASVNAIWGNKMAVLVGDFILARATQILCSINRPNVIAVMASIIEDLVMVRFIK
;
A
#
# COMPACT_ATOMS: atom_id res chain seq x y z
N MET A 1 -5.26 1.17 -10.87
CA MET A 1 -4.23 0.33 -10.22
C MET A 1 -2.84 0.66 -10.76
N LEU A 2 -2.39 1.91 -10.68
CA LEU A 2 -1.08 2.28 -11.20
C LEU A 2 0.06 1.72 -10.32
N ARG A 3 -0.13 1.73 -8.99
CA ARG A 3 0.89 1.34 -8.00
C ARG A 3 1.28 -0.14 -8.08
N PRO A 4 0.34 -1.11 -8.09
CA PRO A 4 0.71 -2.52 -8.23
C PRO A 4 1.46 -2.79 -9.52
N THR A 5 1.03 -2.21 -10.65
CA THR A 5 1.68 -2.40 -11.94
C THR A 5 3.11 -1.91 -11.94
N ILE A 6 3.36 -0.70 -11.43
CA ILE A 6 4.73 -0.16 -11.32
C ILE A 6 5.58 -1.04 -10.40
N ALA A 7 5.05 -1.47 -9.24
CA ALA A 7 5.78 -2.33 -8.32
C ALA A 7 6.19 -3.67 -8.96
N LEU A 8 5.30 -4.29 -9.74
CA LEU A 8 5.56 -5.55 -10.42
C LEU A 8 6.51 -5.40 -11.61
N LEU A 9 6.38 -4.33 -12.40
CA LEU A 9 7.33 -4.03 -13.48
C LEU A 9 8.73 -3.76 -12.92
N MET A 10 8.84 -3.00 -11.82
CA MET A 10 10.11 -2.77 -11.14
C MET A 10 10.67 -4.06 -10.55
N ALA A 11 9.85 -4.91 -9.96
CA ALA A 11 10.27 -6.21 -9.45
C ALA A 11 10.89 -7.08 -10.57
N ASN A 12 10.23 -7.15 -11.73
CA ASN A 12 10.76 -7.84 -12.91
C ASN A 12 12.13 -7.29 -13.34
N VAL A 13 12.25 -5.97 -13.46
CA VAL A 13 13.51 -5.32 -13.86
C VAL A 13 14.60 -5.57 -12.83
N CYS A 14 14.30 -5.45 -11.54
CA CYS A 14 15.26 -5.71 -10.46
C CYS A 14 15.73 -7.16 -10.44
N ASN A 15 14.84 -8.13 -10.68
CA ASN A 15 15.19 -9.54 -10.71
C ASN A 15 16.07 -9.86 -11.94
N ALA A 16 15.76 -9.30 -13.11
CA ALA A 16 16.55 -9.48 -14.33
C ALA A 16 17.95 -8.83 -14.23
N ALA A 17 18.04 -7.66 -13.60
CA ALA A 17 19.28 -6.89 -13.43
C ALA A 17 20.13 -7.37 -12.23
N ALA A 18 19.62 -8.27 -11.38
CA ALA A 18 20.32 -8.72 -10.19
C ALA A 18 21.63 -9.46 -10.55
N PRO A 19 22.73 -9.25 -9.79
CA PRO A 19 23.95 -10.01 -9.95
C PRO A 19 23.70 -11.52 -9.82
N LYS A 20 24.48 -12.35 -10.54
CA LYS A 20 24.33 -13.82 -10.49
C LYS A 20 24.40 -14.38 -9.06
N SER A 21 25.18 -13.77 -8.17
CA SER A 21 25.25 -14.16 -6.75
C SER A 21 23.92 -13.99 -6.01
N VAL A 22 23.16 -12.93 -6.31
CA VAL A 22 21.84 -12.65 -5.71
C VAL A 22 20.74 -13.47 -6.36
N ARG A 23 20.83 -13.73 -7.68
CA ARG A 23 19.89 -14.62 -8.40
C ARG A 23 19.89 -16.04 -7.83
N LEU A 24 21.06 -16.55 -7.41
CA LEU A 24 21.19 -17.88 -6.81
C LEU A 24 20.47 -17.99 -5.44
N GLU A 25 20.41 -16.91 -4.66
CA GLU A 25 19.63 -16.86 -3.41
C GLU A 25 18.13 -16.67 -3.64
N CYS A 26 17.75 -15.90 -4.68
CA CYS A 26 16.35 -15.56 -4.96
C CYS A 26 15.60 -16.64 -5.77
N GLY A 27 16.31 -17.55 -6.42
CA GLY A 27 15.76 -18.78 -7.00
C GLY A 27 15.07 -18.67 -8.36
N SER A 28 14.77 -17.47 -8.87
CA SER A 28 14.27 -17.26 -10.25
C SER A 28 14.34 -15.81 -10.72
N ASP A 29 14.16 -15.60 -12.03
CA ASP A 29 13.96 -14.28 -12.66
C ASP A 29 12.52 -13.76 -12.50
N GLU A 30 11.64 -14.56 -11.92
CA GLU A 30 10.22 -14.26 -11.81
C GLU A 30 9.91 -13.40 -10.59
N VAL A 31 8.78 -12.70 -10.63
CA VAL A 31 8.31 -11.92 -9.48
C VAL A 31 7.97 -12.86 -8.33
N SER A 32 8.63 -12.67 -7.19
CA SER A 32 8.37 -13.44 -5.98
C SER A 32 7.01 -13.10 -5.36
N VAL A 33 6.45 -14.04 -4.59
CA VAL A 33 5.21 -13.82 -3.81
C VAL A 33 5.32 -12.59 -2.91
N ASN A 34 6.48 -12.32 -2.32
CA ASN A 34 6.68 -11.15 -1.47
C ASN A 34 6.67 -9.84 -2.28
N GLN A 35 7.18 -9.82 -3.51
CA GLN A 35 7.08 -8.66 -4.40
C GLN A 35 5.61 -8.40 -4.81
N TYR A 36 4.83 -9.45 -5.07
CA TYR A 36 3.37 -9.31 -5.25
C TYR A 36 2.68 -8.74 -4.02
N LYS A 37 3.03 -9.22 -2.81
CA LYS A 37 2.49 -8.68 -1.56
C LYS A 37 2.77 -7.19 -1.42
N ILE A 38 3.96 -6.70 -1.78
CA ILE A 38 4.28 -5.26 -1.74
C ILE A 38 3.38 -4.45 -2.68
N GLY A 39 3.16 -4.91 -3.91
CA GLY A 39 2.24 -4.25 -4.83
C GLY A 39 0.82 -4.16 -4.27
N MET A 40 0.33 -5.23 -3.65
CA MET A 40 -0.98 -5.27 -2.99
C MET A 40 -1.03 -4.34 -1.77
N ILE A 41 -0.05 -4.40 -0.86
CA ILE A 41 0.04 -3.55 0.34
C ILE A 41 0.02 -2.06 -0.06
N SER A 42 0.75 -1.68 -1.12
CA SER A 42 0.78 -0.30 -1.61
C SER A 42 -0.60 0.22 -2.03
N GLU A 43 -1.39 -0.59 -2.75
CA GLU A 43 -2.75 -0.19 -3.15
C GLU A 43 -3.71 -0.21 -1.95
N MET A 44 -3.52 -1.11 -0.98
CA MET A 44 -4.31 -1.12 0.26
C MET A 44 -4.09 0.16 1.08
N ILE A 45 -2.83 0.55 1.31
CA ILE A 45 -2.48 1.79 2.02
C ILE A 45 -3.06 3.00 1.27
N HIS A 46 -2.91 3.05 -0.06
CA HIS A 46 -3.52 4.11 -0.87
C HIS A 46 -5.04 4.15 -0.73
N THR A 47 -5.70 2.99 -0.69
CA THR A 47 -7.15 2.91 -0.56
C THR A 47 -7.61 3.40 0.82
N ALA A 48 -6.96 2.95 1.89
CA ALA A 48 -7.21 3.43 3.25
C ALA A 48 -7.09 4.95 3.32
N SER A 49 -6.02 5.48 2.71
CA SER A 49 -5.75 6.90 2.74
C SER A 49 -6.79 7.74 1.99
N LEU A 50 -7.38 7.23 0.89
CA LEU A 50 -8.47 7.89 0.18
C LEU A 50 -9.77 7.90 0.97
N VAL A 51 -10.06 6.82 1.71
CA VAL A 51 -11.25 6.72 2.57
C VAL A 51 -11.15 7.73 3.71
N HIS A 52 -9.99 7.85 4.34
CA HIS A 52 -9.76 8.87 5.36
C HIS A 52 -9.84 10.29 4.79
N ASP A 53 -9.32 10.53 3.57
CA ASP A 53 -9.44 11.83 2.90
C ASP A 53 -10.87 12.24 2.64
N ASP A 54 -11.72 11.32 2.18
CA ASP A 54 -13.14 11.64 1.92
C ASP A 54 -13.84 12.12 3.20
N VAL A 55 -13.42 11.62 4.38
CA VAL A 55 -13.92 12.10 5.68
C VAL A 55 -13.35 13.48 6.03
N ILE A 56 -12.04 13.69 5.86
CA ILE A 56 -11.38 14.96 6.18
C ILE A 56 -11.90 16.10 5.29
N ASP A 57 -12.03 15.82 3.99
CA ASP A 57 -12.46 16.79 2.97
C ASP A 57 -14.00 16.95 2.91
N GLY A 58 -14.77 16.12 3.63
CA GLY A 58 -16.23 16.14 3.58
C GLY A 58 -16.79 15.79 2.20
N ALA A 59 -16.13 14.91 1.47
CA ALA A 59 -16.50 14.59 0.09
C ALA A 59 -17.75 13.69 0.02
N ASP A 60 -18.72 14.06 -0.81
CA ASP A 60 -19.92 13.25 -1.08
C ASP A 60 -19.70 12.19 -2.17
N THR A 61 -18.68 12.38 -3.04
CA THR A 61 -18.40 11.48 -4.15
C THR A 61 -16.91 11.24 -4.36
N ARG A 62 -16.58 10.03 -4.80
CA ARG A 62 -15.25 9.59 -5.21
C ARG A 62 -15.33 8.86 -6.56
N ARG A 63 -14.65 9.40 -7.58
CA ARG A 63 -14.63 8.84 -8.95
C ARG A 63 -16.03 8.58 -9.53
N GLY A 64 -16.95 9.52 -9.29
CA GLY A 64 -18.33 9.44 -9.79
C GLY A 64 -19.28 8.55 -8.98
N ASN A 65 -18.80 7.86 -7.93
CA ASN A 65 -19.63 7.09 -7.01
C ASN A 65 -19.76 7.80 -5.67
N ALA A 66 -20.80 7.49 -4.89
CA ALA A 66 -20.89 7.97 -3.51
C ALA A 66 -19.66 7.52 -2.69
N SER A 67 -19.12 8.44 -1.89
CA SER A 67 -17.98 8.15 -1.01
C SER A 67 -18.38 7.23 0.14
N VAL A 68 -17.39 6.58 0.79
CA VAL A 68 -17.63 5.66 1.91
C VAL A 68 -18.33 6.38 3.08
N ASN A 69 -17.94 7.62 3.36
CA ASN A 69 -18.56 8.46 4.38
C ASN A 69 -19.97 8.94 4.00
N ALA A 70 -20.26 9.18 2.71
CA ALA A 70 -21.62 9.50 2.27
C ALA A 70 -22.59 8.31 2.44
N ILE A 71 -22.11 7.08 2.27
CA ILE A 71 -22.94 5.86 2.36
C ILE A 71 -23.12 5.42 3.82
N TRP A 72 -22.04 5.39 4.61
CA TRP A 72 -22.04 4.78 5.95
C TRP A 72 -21.70 5.73 7.09
N GLY A 73 -21.49 7.02 6.79
CA GLY A 73 -21.12 8.04 7.76
C GLY A 73 -19.63 8.05 8.11
N ASN A 74 -19.17 9.20 8.63
CA ASN A 74 -17.75 9.45 8.94
C ASN A 74 -17.15 8.40 9.89
N LYS A 75 -17.88 8.02 10.94
CA LYS A 75 -17.37 7.07 11.94
C LYS A 75 -17.05 5.70 11.33
N MET A 76 -17.93 5.18 10.48
CA MET A 76 -17.69 3.90 9.81
C MET A 76 -16.57 4.02 8.78
N ALA A 77 -16.52 5.12 8.03
CA ALA A 77 -15.45 5.35 7.06
C ALA A 77 -14.05 5.36 7.71
N VAL A 78 -13.90 6.02 8.87
CA VAL A 78 -12.64 5.99 9.63
C VAL A 78 -12.25 4.56 10.03
N LEU A 79 -13.17 3.80 10.62
CA LEU A 79 -12.92 2.41 11.02
C LEU A 79 -12.57 1.49 9.84
N VAL A 80 -13.19 1.71 8.68
CA VAL A 80 -12.86 0.96 7.45
C VAL A 80 -11.44 1.27 6.99
N GLY A 81 -11.05 2.56 6.98
CA GLY A 81 -9.67 2.95 6.66
C GLY A 81 -8.66 2.33 7.62
N ASP A 82 -8.94 2.35 8.93
CA ASP A 82 -8.09 1.76 9.96
C ASP A 82 -7.96 0.24 9.80
N PHE A 83 -9.07 -0.44 9.49
CA PHE A 83 -9.07 -1.88 9.24
C PHE A 83 -8.23 -2.25 8.01
N ILE A 84 -8.35 -1.50 6.91
CA ILE A 84 -7.56 -1.73 5.69
C ILE A 84 -6.07 -1.54 6.01
N LEU A 85 -5.71 -0.48 6.74
CA LEU A 85 -4.33 -0.22 7.16
C LEU A 85 -3.80 -1.33 8.06
N ALA A 86 -4.57 -1.78 9.05
CA ALA A 86 -4.20 -2.88 9.94
C ALA A 86 -3.97 -4.19 9.16
N ARG A 87 -4.83 -4.50 8.19
CA ARG A 87 -4.66 -5.68 7.34
C ARG A 87 -3.43 -5.56 6.43
N ALA A 88 -3.16 -4.38 5.88
CA ALA A 88 -1.96 -4.13 5.08
C ALA A 88 -0.69 -4.34 5.92
N THR A 89 -0.66 -3.84 7.16
CA THR A 89 0.44 -4.03 8.11
C THR A 89 0.63 -5.51 8.48
N GLN A 90 -0.45 -6.26 8.68
CA GLN A 90 -0.34 -7.69 8.97
C GLN A 90 0.28 -8.48 7.80
N ILE A 91 -0.07 -8.14 6.56
CA ILE A 91 0.56 -8.74 5.37
C ILE A 91 2.03 -8.31 5.26
N LEU A 92 2.35 -7.04 5.55
CA LEU A 92 3.71 -6.51 5.57
C LEU A 92 4.60 -7.27 6.57
N CYS A 93 4.11 -7.52 7.78
CA CYS A 93 4.84 -8.33 8.77
C CYS A 93 5.09 -9.76 8.29
N SER A 94 4.17 -10.35 7.51
CA SER A 94 4.35 -11.70 6.94
C SER A 94 5.49 -11.81 5.93
N ILE A 95 6.03 -10.69 5.43
CA ILE A 95 7.19 -10.67 4.52
C ILE A 95 8.48 -11.01 5.30
N ASN A 96 8.50 -10.79 6.61
CA ASN A 96 9.61 -11.14 7.50
C ASN A 96 10.98 -10.57 7.07
N ARG A 97 10.98 -9.34 6.51
CA ARG A 97 12.19 -8.61 6.15
C ARG A 97 12.20 -7.24 6.86
N PRO A 98 12.94 -7.07 7.97
CA PRO A 98 12.91 -5.85 8.78
C PRO A 98 13.16 -4.56 7.99
N ASN A 99 14.10 -4.58 7.05
CA ASN A 99 14.39 -3.40 6.21
C ASN A 99 13.19 -2.96 5.36
N VAL A 100 12.42 -3.93 4.81
CA VAL A 100 11.23 -3.63 4.02
C VAL A 100 10.12 -3.09 4.91
N ILE A 101 9.94 -3.68 6.09
CA ILE A 101 8.97 -3.22 7.08
C ILE A 101 9.28 -1.78 7.51
N ALA A 102 10.54 -1.47 7.80
CA ALA A 102 10.98 -0.14 8.20
C ALA A 102 10.75 0.92 7.12
N VAL A 103 11.10 0.63 5.86
CA VAL A 103 10.86 1.54 4.73
C VAL A 103 9.36 1.79 4.54
N MET A 104 8.55 0.74 4.57
CA MET A 104 7.09 0.88 4.43
C MET A 104 6.48 1.67 5.60
N ALA A 105 6.97 1.48 6.82
CA ALA A 105 6.52 2.26 7.98
C ALA A 105 6.85 3.76 7.82
N SER A 106 8.08 4.08 7.37
CA SER A 106 8.47 5.47 7.06
C SER A 106 7.56 6.09 6.00
N ILE A 107 7.21 5.35 4.95
CA ILE A 107 6.29 5.85 3.91
C ILE A 107 4.89 6.13 4.48
N ILE A 108 4.40 5.30 5.40
CA ILE A 108 3.11 5.53 6.07
C ILE A 108 3.17 6.79 6.94
N GLU A 109 4.26 6.99 7.68
CA GLU A 109 4.50 8.21 8.46
C GLU A 109 4.51 9.45 7.57
N ASP A 110 5.28 9.43 6.48
CA ASP A 110 5.37 10.53 5.51
C ASP A 110 3.98 10.87 4.93
N LEU A 111 3.20 9.84 4.58
CA LEU A 111 1.86 10.01 4.05
C LEU A 111 0.94 10.74 5.04
N VAL A 112 1.03 10.39 6.32
CA VAL A 112 0.23 11.01 7.38
C VAL A 112 0.71 12.44 7.66
N MET A 113 2.02 12.66 7.72
CA MET A 113 2.61 13.98 7.96
C MET A 113 2.20 15.00 6.89
N VAL A 114 2.19 14.62 5.62
CA VAL A 114 1.74 15.49 4.53
C VAL A 114 0.27 15.93 4.71
N ARG A 115 -0.57 15.10 5.33
CA ARG A 115 -1.98 15.41 5.58
C ARG A 115 -2.20 16.34 6.77
N PHE A 116 -1.34 16.28 7.79
CA PHE A 116 -1.41 17.21 8.93
C PHE A 116 -1.05 18.66 8.58
N ILE A 117 -0.26 18.86 7.52
CA ILE A 117 0.22 20.18 7.09
C ILE A 117 -0.76 20.85 6.12
N LYS A 118 -1.77 20.10 5.65
CA LYS A 118 -2.81 20.58 4.74
C LYS A 118 -3.97 21.21 5.50
#